data_AF-A0A8I1N872-F1
#
_entry.id   AF-A0A8I1N872-F1
#
_cell.length_a   1.000
_cell.length_b   1.000
_cell.length_c   1.000
_cell.angle_alpha   90.00
_cell.angle_beta   90.00
_cell.angle_gamma   90.00
#
_symmetry.space_group_name_H-M   'P 1'
#
loop_
_entity.id
_entity.type
_entity.pdbx_description
1 polymer ?
#
loop_
_entity_poly.entity_id
_entity_poly.type
_entity_poly.pdbx_seq_one_letter_code
_entity_poly.pdbx_strand_id
1 'polypeptide(L)'
;MLNLAVPAPLGSLIARLPVTPPNRAFSAAANRLLWPALQTLDWQPLVGRRYAIRVKDLGLSLRFTVTARGFASDSGEPDLTISATARDFLLLLARREDPDTLFFSRRLVSEGDTELGLIVKNLLDALDPETILRRLPAPLAHAARRLMAT
;
A
#
# COMPACT_ATOMS: atom_id res chain seq x y z
N MET A 1 9.17 -35.68 19.79
CA MET A 1 8.59 -35.15 18.53
C MET A 1 7.31 -34.41 18.90
N LEU A 2 7.39 -33.10 19.15
CA LEU A 2 6.22 -32.30 19.57
C LEU A 2 5.44 -31.86 18.32
N ASN A 3 4.30 -32.51 18.11
CA ASN A 3 3.37 -32.24 17.03
C ASN A 3 2.63 -30.93 17.33
N LEU A 4 3.05 -29.84 16.68
CA LEU A 4 2.39 -28.53 16.79
C LEU A 4 1.06 -28.57 16.01
N ALA A 5 0.04 -29.15 16.61
CA ALA A 5 -1.34 -29.05 16.12
C ALA A 5 -1.82 -27.60 16.35
N VAL A 6 -1.83 -26.80 15.29
CA VAL A 6 -2.39 -25.45 15.29
C VAL A 6 -3.91 -25.55 15.57
N PRO A 7 -4.45 -24.83 16.57
CA PRO A 7 -5.86 -24.90 16.91
C PRO A 7 -6.76 -24.38 15.76
N ALA A 8 -7.87 -25.09 15.53
CA ALA A 8 -8.78 -24.97 14.39
C ALA A 8 -9.34 -23.57 14.04
N PRO A 9 -9.55 -22.59 14.96
CA PRO A 9 -10.09 -21.29 14.56
C PRO A 9 -9.07 -20.41 13.81
N LEU A 10 -7.76 -20.70 13.89
CA LEU A 10 -6.73 -19.99 13.11
C LEU A 10 -6.56 -20.60 11.71
N GLY A 11 -6.75 -21.91 11.57
CA GLY A 11 -6.64 -22.62 10.29
C GLY A 11 -7.68 -22.18 9.25
N SER A 12 -8.90 -21.80 9.67
CA SER A 12 -9.95 -21.34 8.76
C SER A 12 -9.78 -19.90 8.28
N LEU A 13 -9.08 -19.06 9.05
CA LEU A 13 -8.69 -17.71 8.63
C LEU A 13 -7.49 -17.76 7.67
N ILE A 14 -6.57 -18.69 7.88
CA ILE A 14 -5.42 -18.92 6.99
C ILE A 14 -5.85 -19.61 5.68
N ALA A 15 -6.81 -20.54 5.72
CA ALA A 15 -7.37 -21.16 4.51
C ALA A 15 -8.30 -20.24 3.70
N ARG A 16 -8.73 -19.12 4.28
CA ARG A 16 -9.45 -18.03 3.62
C ARG A 16 -8.53 -16.91 3.14
N LEU A 17 -7.23 -16.98 3.42
CA LEU A 17 -6.27 -16.12 2.73
C LEU A 17 -6.31 -16.51 1.26
N PRO A 18 -6.72 -15.60 0.37
CA PRO A 18 -6.86 -15.94 -1.03
C PRO A 18 -5.51 -16.41 -1.57
N VAL A 19 -5.49 -17.50 -2.32
CA VAL A 19 -4.37 -17.91 -3.20
C VAL A 19 -4.19 -16.91 -4.36
N THR A 20 -4.62 -15.67 -4.15
CA THR A 20 -4.56 -14.59 -5.11
C THR A 20 -3.16 -14.00 -5.02
N PRO A 21 -2.47 -13.81 -6.16
CA PRO A 21 -1.17 -13.15 -6.17
C PRO A 21 -1.22 -11.85 -5.34
N PRO A 22 -0.24 -11.58 -4.47
CA PRO A 22 -0.26 -10.41 -3.60
C PRO A 22 -0.55 -9.10 -4.34
N ASN A 23 -0.03 -8.97 -5.57
CA ASN A 23 -0.28 -7.83 -6.46
C ASN A 23 -1.76 -7.63 -6.78
N ARG A 24 -2.50 -8.71 -7.07
CA ARG A 24 -3.95 -8.64 -7.38
C ARG A 24 -4.77 -8.32 -6.14
N ALA A 25 -4.40 -8.89 -5.00
CA ALA A 25 -5.04 -8.55 -3.72
C ALA A 25 -4.83 -7.06 -3.38
N PHE A 26 -3.60 -6.57 -3.59
CA PHE A 26 -3.28 -5.15 -3.44
C PHE A 26 -4.08 -4.26 -4.42
N SER A 27 -4.10 -4.57 -5.72
CA SER A 27 -4.85 -3.78 -6.69
C SER A 27 -6.35 -3.73 -6.36
N ALA A 28 -6.94 -4.85 -5.93
CA ALA A 28 -8.34 -4.87 -5.49
C ALA A 28 -8.57 -3.99 -4.25
N ALA A 29 -7.67 -4.04 -3.27
CA ALA A 29 -7.73 -3.18 -2.10
C ALA A 29 -7.54 -1.69 -2.48
N ALA A 30 -6.56 -1.37 -3.31
CA ALA A 30 -6.30 -0.01 -3.79
C ALA A 30 -7.49 0.54 -4.58
N ASN A 31 -8.16 -0.26 -5.41
CA ASN A 31 -9.39 0.13 -6.10
C ASN A 31 -10.56 0.42 -5.17
N ARG A 32 -10.62 -0.22 -4.01
CA ARG A 32 -11.68 0.03 -3.03
C ARG A 32 -11.38 1.26 -2.16
N LEU A 33 -10.12 1.41 -1.77
CA LEU A 33 -9.67 2.38 -0.77
C LEU A 33 -9.23 3.71 -1.39
N LEU A 34 -8.34 3.64 -2.38
CA LEU A 34 -7.62 4.77 -2.94
C LEU A 34 -8.27 5.30 -4.21
N TRP A 35 -8.78 4.42 -5.08
CA TRP A 35 -9.30 4.85 -6.38
C TRP A 35 -10.41 5.91 -6.30
N PRO A 36 -11.43 5.80 -5.42
CA PRO A 36 -12.44 6.85 -5.33
C PRO A 36 -11.90 8.20 -4.84
N ALA A 37 -10.84 8.19 -4.04
CA ALA A 37 -10.16 9.41 -3.59
C ALA A 37 -9.22 9.96 -4.66
N LEU A 38 -8.56 9.10 -5.44
CA LEU A 38 -7.75 9.52 -6.58
C LEU A 38 -8.59 10.13 -7.69
N GLN A 39 -9.82 9.67 -7.88
CA GLN A 39 -10.74 10.26 -8.88
C GLN A 39 -11.10 11.73 -8.60
N THR A 40 -10.91 12.22 -7.37
CA THR A 40 -11.09 13.64 -7.03
C THR A 40 -9.82 14.47 -7.21
N LEU A 41 -8.72 13.83 -7.63
CA LEU A 41 -7.39 14.42 -7.81
C LEU A 41 -6.96 14.30 -9.28
N ASP A 42 -5.83 14.90 -9.63
CA ASP A 42 -5.24 14.76 -10.96
C ASP A 42 -4.45 13.45 -11.10
N TRP A 43 -5.16 12.35 -11.34
CA TRP A 43 -4.60 11.00 -11.48
C TRP A 43 -4.10 10.68 -12.90
N GLN A 44 -4.41 11.52 -13.88
CA GLN A 44 -4.12 11.28 -15.30
C GLN A 44 -2.61 11.09 -15.59
N PRO A 45 -1.69 11.83 -14.95
CA PRO A 45 -0.26 11.62 -15.13
C PRO A 45 0.24 10.24 -14.71
N LEU A 46 -0.53 9.52 -13.87
CA LEU A 46 -0.16 8.17 -13.41
C LEU A 46 -0.46 7.08 -14.44
N VAL A 47 -1.29 7.38 -15.44
CA VAL A 47 -1.81 6.38 -16.36
C VAL A 47 -0.70 5.82 -17.24
N GLY A 48 -0.66 4.49 -17.36
CA GLY A 48 0.31 3.80 -18.22
C GLY A 48 1.72 3.71 -17.63
N ARG A 49 1.94 4.25 -16.43
CA ARG A 49 3.18 4.11 -15.67
C ARG A 49 3.14 2.86 -14.78
N ARG A 50 4.30 2.31 -14.47
CA ARG A 50 4.46 1.12 -13.62
C ARG A 50 5.04 1.49 -12.27
N TYR A 51 4.45 0.95 -11.23
CA TYR A 51 4.77 1.25 -9.84
C TYR A 51 5.09 -0.02 -9.08
N ALA A 52 6.00 0.09 -8.11
CA ALA A 52 6.23 -0.93 -7.10
C ALA A 52 6.18 -0.35 -5.70
N ILE A 53 5.53 -1.07 -4.78
CA ILE A 53 5.61 -0.82 -3.34
C ILE A 53 6.36 -1.98 -2.71
N ARG A 54 7.45 -1.69 -2.01
CA ARG A 54 8.24 -2.68 -1.27
C ARG A 54 8.06 -2.47 0.23
N VAL A 55 7.50 -3.47 0.89
CA VAL A 55 7.28 -3.50 2.33
C VAL A 55 8.44 -4.26 2.98
N LYS A 56 9.43 -3.51 3.49
CA LYS A 56 10.75 -4.02 3.89
C LYS A 56 10.68 -5.09 4.99
N ASP A 57 9.85 -4.86 6.00
CA ASP A 57 9.64 -5.73 7.16
C ASP A 57 8.85 -7.01 6.84
N LEU A 58 8.08 -7.01 5.75
CA LEU A 58 7.33 -8.20 5.28
C LEU A 58 8.02 -8.92 4.11
N GLY A 59 9.11 -8.38 3.57
CA GLY A 59 9.75 -8.91 2.35
C GLY A 59 8.83 -8.89 1.13
N LEU A 60 7.78 -8.07 1.15
CA LEU A 60 6.72 -8.07 0.15
C LEU A 60 7.00 -7.02 -0.92
N SER A 61 6.85 -7.39 -2.20
CA SER A 61 6.95 -6.49 -3.34
C SER A 61 5.68 -6.53 -4.17
N LEU A 62 4.99 -5.40 -4.23
CA LEU A 62 3.68 -5.24 -4.87
C LEU A 62 3.85 -4.40 -6.13
N ARG A 63 3.69 -5.03 -7.30
CA ARG A 63 3.79 -4.35 -8.60
C ARG A 63 2.41 -4.11 -9.21
N PHE A 64 2.19 -2.89 -9.69
CA PHE A 64 0.92 -2.46 -10.23
C PHE A 64 1.08 -1.31 -11.24
N THR A 65 0.02 -1.03 -11.98
CA THR A 65 -0.11 0.14 -12.85
C THR A 65 -1.44 0.84 -12.59
N VAL A 66 -1.54 2.11 -12.95
CA VAL A 66 -2.78 2.87 -12.94
C VAL A 66 -3.33 2.92 -14.37
N THR A 67 -4.60 2.56 -14.52
CA THR A 67 -5.34 2.59 -15.79
C THR A 67 -6.50 3.57 -15.68
N ALA A 68 -7.16 3.89 -16.79
CA ALA A 68 -8.40 4.68 -16.79
C ALA A 68 -9.55 4.06 -15.96
N ARG A 69 -9.45 2.77 -15.60
CA ARG A 69 -10.43 2.05 -14.79
C ARG A 69 -9.98 1.81 -13.34
N GLY A 70 -8.77 2.26 -12.99
CA GLY A 70 -8.17 2.08 -11.67
C GLY A 70 -6.87 1.27 -11.69
N PHE A 71 -6.48 0.82 -10.51
CA PHE A 71 -5.29 0.02 -10.26
C PHE A 71 -5.41 -1.37 -10.88
N ALA A 72 -4.37 -1.81 -11.58
CA ALA A 72 -4.26 -3.15 -12.13
C ALA A 72 -2.94 -3.79 -11.70
N SER A 73 -2.94 -5.10 -11.49
CA SER A 73 -1.71 -5.84 -11.19
C SER A 73 -0.82 -5.86 -12.43
N ASP A 74 0.45 -5.50 -12.28
CA ASP A 74 1.44 -5.53 -13.35
C ASP A 74 2.68 -6.32 -12.88
N SER A 75 3.46 -6.83 -13.82
CA SER A 75 4.66 -7.63 -13.53
C SER A 75 5.92 -7.12 -14.24
N GLY A 76 5.80 -6.04 -15.02
CA GLY A 76 6.90 -5.39 -15.68
C GLY A 76 7.85 -4.66 -14.72
N GLU A 77 8.90 -4.11 -15.30
CA GLU A 77 9.85 -3.25 -14.58
C GLU A 77 9.15 -1.94 -14.16
N PRO A 78 9.24 -1.54 -12.88
CA PRO A 78 8.60 -0.33 -12.38
C PRO A 78 9.39 0.92 -12.77
N ASP A 79 8.68 1.97 -13.20
CA ASP A 79 9.25 3.30 -13.41
C ASP A 79 9.53 3.99 -12.06
N LEU A 80 8.76 3.66 -11.03
CA LEU A 80 8.88 4.20 -9.68
C LEU A 80 8.68 3.10 -8.63
N THR A 81 9.63 2.99 -7.71
CA THR A 81 9.56 2.08 -6.55
C THR A 81 9.58 2.86 -5.26
N ILE A 82 8.56 2.68 -4.41
CA ILE A 82 8.51 3.26 -3.06
C ILE A 82 8.70 2.13 -2.03
N SER A 83 9.67 2.31 -1.15
CA SER A 83 10.09 1.29 -0.18
C SER A 83 10.05 1.83 1.26
N ALA A 84 9.27 1.20 2.13
CA ALA A 84 9.19 1.52 3.56
C ALA A 84 8.76 0.30 4.38
N THR A 85 8.69 0.43 5.71
CA THR A 85 8.05 -0.60 6.56
C THR A 85 6.52 -0.50 6.46
N ALA A 86 5.80 -1.55 6.84
CA ALA A 86 4.33 -1.52 6.89
C ALA A 86 3.84 -0.41 7.82
N ARG A 87 4.53 -0.19 8.95
CA ARG A 87 4.24 0.89 9.90
C ARG A 87 4.42 2.26 9.26
N ASP A 88 5.51 2.50 8.54
CA ASP A 88 5.77 3.80 7.89
C ASP A 88 4.73 4.12 6.81
N PHE A 89 4.31 3.13 6.02
CA PHE A 89 3.22 3.31 5.06
C PHE A 89 1.90 3.69 5.74
N LEU A 90 1.59 3.08 6.88
CA LEU A 90 0.40 3.41 7.65
C LEU A 90 0.47 4.81 8.28
N LEU A 91 1.64 5.21 8.79
CA LEU A 91 1.85 6.54 9.33
C LEU A 91 1.70 7.62 8.26
N LEU A 92 2.20 7.36 7.05
CA LEU A 92 2.04 8.23 5.89
C LEU A 92 0.56 8.31 5.48
N LEU A 93 -0.12 7.17 5.31
CA LEU A 93 -1.55 7.14 4.96
C LEU A 93 -2.45 7.82 6.00
N ALA A 94 -2.07 7.74 7.27
CA ALA A 94 -2.75 8.39 8.37
C ALA A 94 -2.36 9.87 8.55
N ARG A 95 -1.42 10.38 7.73
CA ARG A 95 -0.81 11.72 7.84
C ARG A 95 -0.33 12.03 9.27
N ARG A 96 0.19 11.01 9.94
CA ARG A 96 0.86 11.16 11.26
C ARG A 96 2.32 11.51 11.11
N GLU A 97 2.94 11.05 10.03
CA GLU A 97 4.28 11.47 9.61
C GLU A 97 4.20 11.94 8.16
N ASP A 98 4.82 13.07 7.88
CA ASP A 98 4.92 13.61 6.52
C ASP A 98 5.92 12.81 5.69
N PRO A 99 5.69 12.66 4.37
CA PRO A 99 6.60 11.94 3.50
C PRO A 99 8.03 12.51 3.55
N ASP A 100 8.19 13.82 3.66
CA ASP A 100 9.50 14.48 3.74
C ASP A 100 10.28 14.02 4.98
N THR A 101 9.63 13.97 6.14
CA THR A 101 10.24 13.48 7.40
C THR A 101 10.72 12.03 7.24
N LEU A 102 9.91 11.19 6.62
CA LEU A 102 10.25 9.79 6.37
C LEU A 102 11.39 9.64 5.35
N PHE A 103 11.44 10.51 4.33
CA PHE A 103 12.53 10.56 3.35
C PHE A 103 13.85 10.98 3.98
N PHE A 104 13.86 12.07 4.78
CA PHE A 104 15.06 12.52 5.49
C PHE A 104 15.58 11.48 6.47
N SER A 105 14.67 10.73 7.09
CA SER A 105 15.00 9.63 8.00
C SER A 105 15.39 8.32 7.28
N ARG A 106 15.40 8.30 5.93
CA ARG A 106 15.63 7.11 5.08
C ARG A 106 14.69 5.94 5.36
N ARG A 107 13.55 6.22 6.02
CA ARG A 107 12.49 5.25 6.33
C ARG A 107 11.65 4.99 5.08
N LEU A 108 11.34 6.06 4.34
CA LEU A 108 10.76 6.02 3.01
C LEU A 108 11.85 6.25 1.97
N VAL A 109 11.94 5.35 1.00
CA VAL A 109 12.91 5.42 -0.10
C VAL A 109 12.16 5.38 -1.41
N SER A 110 12.50 6.27 -2.33
CA SER A 110 11.92 6.36 -3.67
C SER A 110 13.03 6.15 -4.69
N GLU A 111 12.86 5.17 -5.57
CA GLU A 111 13.82 4.77 -6.60
C GLU A 111 13.15 4.84 -7.97
N GLY A 112 13.89 5.27 -9.00
CA GLY A 112 13.39 5.40 -10.38
C GLY A 112 13.18 6.84 -10.80
N ASP A 113 12.07 7.11 -11.48
CA ASP A 113 11.73 8.42 -12.03
C ASP A 113 11.38 9.43 -10.93
N THR A 114 12.22 10.46 -10.80
CA THR A 114 12.05 11.53 -9.80
C THR A 114 10.80 12.37 -10.05
N GLU A 115 10.42 12.59 -11.30
CA GLU A 115 9.23 13.36 -11.68
C GLU A 115 7.96 12.62 -11.23
N LEU A 116 7.91 11.31 -11.48
CA LEU A 116 6.81 10.46 -10.97
C LEU A 116 6.80 10.43 -9.45
N GLY A 117 7.97 10.40 -8.80
CA GLY A 117 8.09 10.48 -7.35
C GLY A 117 7.42 11.74 -6.79
N LEU A 118 7.64 12.90 -7.42
CA LEU A 118 7.04 14.17 -7.02
C LEU A 118 5.52 14.18 -7.22
N ILE A 119 5.04 13.67 -8.35
CA ILE A 119 3.60 13.55 -8.63
C ILE A 119 2.93 12.67 -7.56
N VAL A 120 3.51 11.50 -7.27
CA VAL A 120 2.96 10.59 -6.26
C VAL A 120 2.98 11.21 -4.88
N LYS A 121 4.04 11.93 -4.50
CA LYS A 121 4.08 12.69 -3.25
C LYS A 121 2.92 13.68 -3.16
N ASN A 122 2.77 14.54 -4.17
CA ASN A 122 1.71 15.55 -4.18
C ASN A 122 0.31 14.93 -4.09
N LEU A 123 0.10 13.77 -4.72
CA LEU A 123 -1.15 13.02 -4.61
C LEU A 123 -1.35 12.47 -3.20
N LEU A 124 -0.33 11.88 -2.59
CA LEU A 124 -0.40 11.38 -1.21
C LEU A 124 -0.71 12.51 -0.22
N ASP A 125 -0.13 13.70 -0.41
CA ASP A 125 -0.40 14.89 0.41
C ASP A 125 -1.84 15.41 0.22
N ALA A 126 -2.42 15.21 -0.95
CA ALA A 126 -3.80 15.61 -1.25
C ALA A 126 -4.86 14.60 -0.80
N LEU A 127 -4.48 13.33 -0.53
CA LEU A 127 -5.40 12.30 -0.07
C LEU A 127 -5.85 12.56 1.37
N ASP A 128 -7.17 12.50 1.61
CA ASP A 128 -7.74 12.58 2.96
C ASP A 128 -7.54 11.25 3.73
N PRO A 129 -6.75 11.25 4.82
CA PRO A 129 -6.51 10.08 5.65
C PRO A 129 -7.79 9.51 6.25
N GLU A 130 -8.74 10.36 6.65
CA GLU A 130 -9.96 9.89 7.30
C GLU A 130 -10.80 9.05 6.34
N THR A 131 -10.93 9.51 5.09
CA THR A 131 -11.64 8.79 4.04
C THR A 131 -11.01 7.41 3.77
N ILE A 132 -9.69 7.32 3.74
CA ILE A 132 -8.98 6.05 3.50
C ILE A 132 -9.14 5.11 4.70
N LEU A 133 -8.90 5.62 5.92
CA LEU A 133 -8.95 4.83 7.15
C LEU A 133 -10.36 4.30 7.44
N ARG A 134 -11.42 5.07 7.13
CA ARG A 134 -12.81 4.61 7.27
C ARG A 134 -13.16 3.48 6.30
N ARG A 135 -12.50 3.43 5.13
CA ARG A 135 -12.75 2.39 4.11
C ARG A 135 -11.95 1.11 4.36
N LEU A 136 -10.95 1.15 5.26
CA LEU A 136 -10.17 -0.04 5.62
C LEU A 136 -11.07 -1.13 6.20
N PRO A 137 -10.92 -2.40 5.77
CA PRO A 137 -11.64 -3.51 6.37
C PRO A 137 -11.23 -3.65 7.85
N ALA A 138 -12.19 -4.00 8.71
CA ALA A 138 -12.02 -4.11 10.17
C ALA A 138 -10.72 -4.80 10.65
N PRO A 139 -10.27 -5.95 10.09
CA PRO A 139 -9.00 -6.56 10.52
C PRO A 139 -7.78 -5.70 10.21
N LEU A 140 -7.75 -5.03 9.05
CA LEU A 140 -6.66 -4.11 8.69
C LEU A 140 -6.73 -2.82 9.51
N ALA A 141 -7.92 -2.30 9.79
CA ALA A 141 -8.09 -1.13 10.64
C ALA A 141 -7.59 -1.40 12.08
N HIS A 142 -7.85 -2.58 12.64
CA HIS A 142 -7.34 -2.97 13.95
C HIS A 142 -5.82 -3.17 13.96
N ALA A 143 -5.27 -3.83 12.93
CA ALA A 143 -3.83 -4.00 12.77
C ALA A 143 -3.14 -2.62 12.62
N ALA A 144 -3.71 -1.72 11.83
CA ALA A 144 -3.20 -0.37 11.66
C ALA A 144 -3.17 0.40 12.98
N ARG A 145 -4.27 0.37 13.76
CA ARG A 145 -4.31 1.00 15.08
C ARG A 145 -3.25 0.45 16.04
N ARG A 146 -2.99 -0.86 16.02
CA ARG A 146 -1.94 -1.47 16.86
C ARG A 146 -0.55 -1.01 16.43
N LEU A 147 -0.24 -1.05 15.14
CA LEU A 147 1.06 -0.64 14.60
C LEU A 147 1.34 0.85 14.80
N MET A 148 0.29 1.68 14.86
CA MET A 148 0.40 3.11 15.12
C MET A 148 0.47 3.48 16.61
N ALA A 149 0.15 2.54 17.52
CA ALA A 149 0.17 2.75 18.97
C ALA A 149 1.46 2.24 19.64
N THR A 150 2.22 1.40 18.94
CA THR A 150 3.59 0.96 19.27
C THR A 150 4.61 1.86 18.60
#